data_AF-A0A936VAY9-F1
#
_entry.id   AF-A0A936VAY9-F1
#
_cell.length_a   1.000
_cell.length_b   1.000
_cell.length_c   1.000
_cell.angle_alpha   90.00
_cell.angle_beta   90.00
_cell.angle_gamma   90.00
#
_symmetry.space_group_name_H-M   'P 1'
#
loop_
_entity.id
_entity.type
_entity.pdbx_description
1 polymer ?
#
loop_
_entity_poly.entity_id
_entity_poly.type
_entity_poly.pdbx_seq_one_letter_code
_entity_poly.pdbx_strand_id
1 'polypeptide(L)'
;MSDHLDNDAINRVLLITDGQANVGETNVNTIVHQTRELGNRGISTSTIGIGRDFNEDLLMPMAEAGNGNSWHVQEPDDMQRIFEVELRA
;
A
#
# COMPACT_ATOMS: atom_id res chain seq x y z
N MET A 1 -15.70 1.87 6.73
CA MET A 1 -14.62 2.58 6.02
C MET A 1 -14.64 2.16 4.56
N SER A 2 -15.55 2.76 3.76
CA SER A 2 -15.56 2.78 2.28
C SER A 2 -16.81 3.54 1.78
N ASP A 3 -17.05 4.73 2.34
CA ASP A 3 -18.23 5.56 1.97
C ASP A 3 -17.96 6.48 0.76
N HIS A 4 -16.83 6.29 0.07
CA HIS A 4 -16.37 7.13 -1.06
C HIS A 4 -15.90 6.27 -2.24
N LEU A 5 -16.59 5.16 -2.52
CA LEU A 5 -16.34 4.40 -3.74
C LEU A 5 -17.12 5.03 -4.87
N ASP A 6 -16.40 5.71 -5.75
CA ASP A 6 -16.95 6.19 -7.02
C ASP A 6 -16.62 5.13 -8.08
N ASN A 7 -17.65 4.59 -8.72
CA ASN A 7 -17.50 3.58 -9.78
C ASN A 7 -16.94 4.18 -11.08
N ASP A 8 -17.01 5.50 -11.24
CA ASP A 8 -16.45 6.22 -12.39
C ASP A 8 -15.02 6.74 -12.11
N ALA A 9 -14.48 6.49 -10.91
CA ALA A 9 -13.15 6.90 -10.51
C ALA A 9 -12.22 5.73 -10.17
N ILE A 10 -10.91 6.00 -10.21
CA ILE A 10 -9.90 5.05 -9.74
C ILE A 10 -9.89 5.08 -8.21
N ASN A 11 -10.28 3.98 -7.59
CA ASN A 11 -10.21 3.81 -6.14
C ASN A 11 -8.86 3.21 -5.74
N ARG A 12 -8.02 3.99 -5.05
CA ARG A 12 -6.67 3.55 -4.65
C ARG A 12 -6.34 3.95 -3.21
N VAL A 13 -5.64 3.05 -2.53
CA VAL A 13 -4.98 3.30 -1.25
C VAL A 13 -3.48 3.39 -1.51
N LEU A 14 -2.87 4.49 -1.05
CA LEU A 14 -1.42 4.65 -0.99
C LEU A 14 -0.99 4.63 0.47
N LEU A 15 -0.35 3.55 0.91
CA LEU A 15 0.13 3.39 2.27
C LEU A 15 1.60 3.82 2.35
N ILE A 16 1.87 4.94 3.02
CA ILE A 16 3.22 5.43 3.27
C ILE A 16 3.56 5.18 4.74
N THR A 17 4.60 4.38 5.01
CA THR A 17 4.91 3.93 6.38
C THR A 17 6.38 3.57 6.53
N ASP A 18 6.88 3.62 7.76
CA ASP A 18 8.15 2.99 8.19
C ASP A 18 8.00 1.47 8.40
N GLY A 19 6.84 0.88 8.05
CA GLY A 19 6.60 -0.55 8.01
C GLY A 19 6.43 -1.23 9.37
N GLN A 20 6.44 -0.50 10.48
CA GLN A 20 6.33 -1.08 11.81
C GLN A 20 4.86 -1.20 12.23
N ALA A 21 4.20 -2.31 11.86
CA ALA A 21 2.88 -2.68 12.40
C ALA A 21 3.03 -3.18 13.84
N ASN A 22 3.18 -2.26 14.79
CA ASN A 22 3.50 -2.55 16.19
C ASN A 22 2.32 -2.31 17.17
N VAL A 23 1.22 -1.73 16.70
CA VAL A 23 0.00 -1.47 17.48
C VAL A 23 -1.22 -1.90 16.68
N GLY A 24 -2.15 -2.63 17.32
CA GLY A 24 -3.36 -3.14 16.68
C GLY A 24 -3.17 -4.55 16.11
N GLU A 25 -3.73 -4.80 14.93
CA GLU A 25 -3.52 -6.07 14.21
C GLU A 25 -2.11 -6.09 13.62
N THR A 26 -1.33 -7.12 13.97
CA THR A 26 0.07 -7.27 13.58
C THR A 26 0.33 -8.57 12.82
N ASN A 27 -0.69 -9.42 12.68
CA ASN A 27 -0.58 -10.65 11.91
C ASN A 27 -0.57 -10.34 10.41
N VAL A 28 0.58 -10.59 9.77
CA VAL A 28 0.79 -10.36 8.33
C VAL A 28 -0.30 -11.03 7.49
N ASN A 29 -0.68 -12.28 7.78
CA ASN A 29 -1.69 -12.98 6.99
C ASN A 29 -3.07 -12.32 7.09
N THR A 30 -3.44 -11.84 8.28
CA THR A 30 -4.70 -11.11 8.48
C THR A 30 -4.68 -9.80 7.69
N ILE A 31 -3.58 -9.05 7.76
CA ILE A 31 -3.45 -7.76 7.07
C ILE A 31 -3.46 -7.95 5.54
N VAL A 32 -2.73 -8.94 5.03
CA VAL A 32 -2.72 -9.30 3.60
C VAL A 32 -4.09 -9.77 3.13
N HIS A 33 -4.83 -10.49 3.97
CA HIS A 33 -6.21 -10.85 3.65
C HIS A 33 -7.09 -9.59 3.51
N GLN A 34 -6.92 -8.59 4.37
CA GLN A 34 -7.67 -7.34 4.27
C GLN A 34 -7.35 -6.56 3.00
N THR A 35 -6.08 -6.49 2.58
CA THR A 35 -5.73 -5.83 1.31
C THR A 35 -6.27 -6.59 0.11
N ARG A 36 -6.31 -7.93 0.16
CA ARG A 36 -6.97 -8.75 -0.87
C ARG A 36 -8.45 -8.44 -1.01
N GLU A 37 -9.16 -8.31 0.11
CA GLU A 37 -10.58 -7.96 0.09
C GLU A 37 -10.83 -6.55 -0.49
N LEU A 38 -9.90 -5.60 -0.30
CA LEU A 38 -9.95 -4.30 -0.96
C LEU A 38 -9.71 -4.43 -2.47
N GLY A 39 -8.71 -5.21 -2.88
CA GLY A 39 -8.41 -5.49 -4.28
C GLY A 39 -9.59 -6.13 -5.02
N ASN A 40 -10.26 -7.10 -4.38
CA ASN A 40 -11.48 -7.75 -4.90
C ASN A 40 -12.64 -6.77 -5.11
N ARG A 41 -12.62 -5.62 -4.41
CA ARG A 41 -13.63 -4.55 -4.53
C ARG A 41 -13.20 -3.46 -5.51
N GLY A 42 -12.13 -3.67 -6.27
CA GLY A 42 -11.59 -2.69 -7.22
C GLY A 42 -10.79 -1.56 -6.56
N ILE A 43 -10.39 -1.72 -5.29
CA ILE A 43 -9.57 -0.74 -4.57
C ILE A 43 -8.13 -1.25 -4.55
N SER A 44 -7.26 -0.68 -5.39
CA SER A 44 -5.86 -1.10 -5.40
C SER A 44 -5.11 -0.56 -4.18
N THR A 45 -4.17 -1.31 -3.64
CA THR A 45 -3.34 -0.88 -2.49
C THR A 45 -1.86 -0.92 -2.86
N SER A 46 -1.20 0.23 -2.92
CA SER A 46 0.25 0.34 -3.09
C SER A 46 0.91 0.73 -1.77
N THR A 47 2.07 0.16 -1.47
CA THR A 47 2.84 0.42 -0.24
C THR A 47 4.13 1.17 -0.57
N ILE A 48 4.49 2.12 0.29
CA ILE A 48 5.72 2.90 0.20
C ILE A 48 6.41 2.82 1.57
N GLY A 49 7.51 2.08 1.63
CA GLY A 49 8.41 2.00 2.78
C GLY A 49 9.36 3.18 2.83
N ILE A 50 9.47 3.84 3.98
CA ILE A 50 10.43 4.92 4.22
C ILE A 50 11.50 4.45 5.20
N GLY A 51 12.77 4.72 4.86
CA GLY A 51 13.91 4.40 5.72
C GLY A 51 14.38 2.95 5.54
N ARG A 52 15.43 2.55 6.26
CA ARG A 52 16.10 1.25 6.03
C ARG A 52 15.47 0.07 6.75
N ASP A 53 14.66 0.32 7.78
CA ASP A 53 14.20 -0.69 8.73
C ASP A 53 12.69 -0.97 8.61
N PHE A 54 12.12 -0.72 7.43
CA PHE A 54 10.72 -1.02 7.16
C PHE A 54 10.51 -2.52 6.93
N ASN A 55 9.32 -3.00 7.30
CA ASN A 55 8.98 -4.41 7.22
C ASN A 55 8.57 -4.80 5.78
N GLU A 56 9.56 -5.09 4.93
CA GLU A 56 9.34 -5.59 3.57
C GLU A 56 8.48 -6.85 3.53
N ASP A 57 8.66 -7.76 4.50
CA ASP A 57 7.89 -9.01 4.63
C ASP A 57 6.39 -8.77 4.89
N LEU A 58 6.02 -7.56 5.32
CA LEU A 58 4.63 -7.13 5.43
C LEU A 58 4.20 -6.30 4.21
N LEU A 59 4.97 -5.28 3.83
CA LEU A 59 4.54 -4.30 2.83
C LEU A 59 4.45 -4.89 1.41
N MET A 60 5.34 -5.81 1.05
CA MET A 60 5.34 -6.42 -0.28
C MET A 60 4.13 -7.36 -0.47
N PRO A 61 3.85 -8.31 0.44
CA PRO A 61 2.64 -9.14 0.34
C PRO A 61 1.33 -8.34 0.39
N MET A 62 1.30 -7.23 1.14
CA MET A 62 0.14 -6.34 1.18
C MET A 62 -0.16 -5.73 -0.19
N ALA A 63 0.86 -5.17 -0.85
CA ALA A 63 0.70 -4.56 -2.16
C ALA A 63 0.32 -5.59 -3.23
N GLU A 64 0.98 -6.74 -3.23
CA GLU A 64 0.69 -7.84 -4.15
C GLU A 64 -0.76 -8.32 -4.00
N ALA A 65 -1.21 -8.59 -2.78
CA ALA A 65 -2.59 -9.02 -2.54
C ALA A 65 -3.61 -7.91 -2.85
N GLY A 66 -3.23 -6.65 -2.67
CA GLY A 66 -4.05 -5.48 -2.96
C GLY A 66 -4.02 -5.01 -4.42
N ASN A 67 -3.44 -5.76 -5.35
CA ASN A 67 -3.29 -5.37 -6.76
C ASN A 67 -2.60 -4.00 -6.96
N GLY A 68 -1.59 -3.67 -6.14
CA GLY A 68 -0.79 -2.47 -6.28
C GLY A 68 0.71 -2.76 -6.27
N ASN A 69 1.52 -1.72 -6.10
CA ASN A 69 2.97 -1.81 -6.12
C ASN A 69 3.59 -1.58 -4.74
N SER A 70 4.75 -2.16 -4.49
CA SER A 70 5.56 -1.91 -3.29
C SER A 70 6.80 -1.10 -3.67
N TRP A 71 7.05 0.00 -2.97
CA TRP A 71 8.17 0.91 -3.21
C TRP A 71 8.98 1.15 -1.94
N HIS A 72 10.26 1.49 -2.11
CA HIS A 72 11.15 1.93 -1.05
C HIS A 72 11.69 3.32 -1.40
N VAL A 73 11.56 4.27 -0.47
CA VAL A 73 12.10 5.63 -0.56
C VAL A 73 13.42 5.70 0.19
N GLN A 74 14.52 5.94 -0.53
CA GLN A 74 15.85 6.14 0.06
C GLN A 74 16.20 7.62 0.16
N GLU A 75 15.82 8.40 -0.85
CA GLU A 75 16.05 9.85 -0.90
C GLU A 75 14.72 10.61 -1.07
N PRO A 76 14.60 11.87 -0.62
CA PRO A 76 13.36 12.64 -0.78
C PRO A 76 12.86 12.74 -2.23
N ASP A 77 13.77 12.77 -3.20
CA ASP A 77 13.45 12.87 -4.63
C ASP A 77 12.78 11.58 -5.16
N ASP A 78 12.98 10.42 -4.53
CA ASP A 78 12.30 9.17 -4.88
C ASP A 78 10.79 9.28 -4.68
N MET A 79 10.34 10.01 -3.65
CA MET A 79 8.92 10.13 -3.33
C MET A 79 8.15 10.82 -4.45
N GLN A 80 8.71 11.88 -5.05
CA GLN A 80 8.08 12.56 -6.18
C GLN A 80 7.93 11.61 -7.38
N ARG A 81 9.01 10.91 -7.72
CA ARG A 81 9.03 9.95 -8.83
C ARG A 81 8.05 8.79 -8.62
N ILE A 82 8.01 8.22 -7.42
CA ILE A 82 7.09 7.13 -7.06
C ILE A 82 5.63 7.60 -7.09
N PHE A 83 5.37 8.82 -6.66
CA PHE A 83 4.01 9.36 -6.70
C PHE A 83 3.52 9.61 -8.13
N GLU A 84 4.39 10.13 -9.02
CA GLU A 84 4.10 10.25 -10.45
C GLU A 84 3.90 8.89 -11.14
N VAL A 85 4.75 7.93 -10.76
CA VAL A 85 4.54 6.48 -10.74
C VAL A 85 3.07 6.05 -10.71
N GLU A 86 2.57 6.12 -9.48
CA GLU A 86 1.28 5.65 -9.05
C GLU A 86 0.14 6.44 -9.69
N LEU A 87 0.24 7.76 -9.83
CA LEU A 87 -0.86 8.54 -10.42
C LEU A 87 -1.12 8.24 -11.91
N ARG A 88 -0.16 7.63 -12.62
CA ARG A 88 -0.29 7.29 -14.04
C ARG A 88 -0.68 5.83 -14.29
N ALA A 89 -0.54 4.97 -13.29
CA ALA A 89 -0.84 3.54 -13.36
C ALA A 89 -2.33 3.28 -13.12
#